data_AF-A0A3B0VYR4-F1
#
_entry.id   AF-A0A3B0VYR4-F1
#
_cell.length_a   1.000
_cell.length_b   1.000
_cell.length_c   1.000
_cell.angle_alpha   90.00
_cell.angle_beta   90.00
_cell.angle_gamma   90.00
#
_symmetry.space_group_name_H-M   'P 1'
#
loop_
_entity.id
_entity.type
_entity.pdbx_description
1 polymer ?
#
loop_
_entity_poly.entity_id
_entity_poly.type
_entity_poly.pdbx_seq_one_letter_code
_entity_poly.pdbx_strand_id
1 'polypeptide(L)'
;MNHPFLQNKPFRITGFIGIVVILVSLALLGIFPKEAPKMPEGFNTPILAFEFVKTNQEVLDLFGTDAEVRAELVQAFDLGNWVDFVYMLLYSAFLFRFAGTAVKQSGHKLFYVGSLLAGVIFLGVNRAKFSCLQLFASLPVLK
;
A
#
# COMPACT_ATOMS: atom_id res chain seq x y z
N MET A 1 -44.70 14.98 3.88
CA MET A 1 -43.66 15.19 4.92
C MET A 1 -42.31 14.88 4.29
N ASN A 2 -41.51 15.90 3.99
CA ASN A 2 -40.15 15.72 3.46
C ASN A 2 -39.19 15.63 4.64
N HIS A 3 -38.71 14.44 4.97
CA HIS A 3 -37.66 14.27 5.96
C HIS A 3 -36.32 14.79 5.38
N PRO A 4 -35.70 15.84 5.97
CA PRO A 4 -34.48 16.46 5.45
C PRO A 4 -33.23 15.56 5.54
N PHE A 5 -33.34 14.39 6.16
CA PHE A 5 -32.22 13.46 6.38
C PHE A 5 -31.77 12.67 5.14
N LEU A 6 -32.58 12.63 4.07
CA LEU A 6 -32.33 11.76 2.91
C LEU A 6 -31.76 12.46 1.66
N GLN A 7 -31.64 13.80 1.64
CA GLN A 7 -31.26 14.50 0.41
C GLN A 7 -29.76 14.65 0.18
N ASN A 8 -28.90 14.46 1.20
CA ASN A 8 -27.45 14.56 1.03
C ASN A 8 -26.75 13.40 1.75
N LYS A 9 -26.44 12.31 1.04
CA LYS A 9 -25.59 11.22 1.54
C LYS A 9 -24.12 11.71 1.55
N PRO A 10 -23.62 12.29 2.65
CA PRO A 10 -22.36 13.04 2.66
C PRO A 10 -21.15 12.12 2.40
N PHE A 11 -21.28 10.86 2.83
CA PHE A 11 -20.29 9.82 2.73
C PHE A 11 -20.45 8.93 1.50
N ARG A 12 -21.36 9.23 0.55
CA ARG A 12 -21.55 8.36 -0.63
C ARG A 12 -20.26 8.18 -1.44
N ILE A 13 -19.55 9.29 -1.69
CA ILE A 13 -18.27 9.28 -2.41
C ILE A 13 -17.20 8.58 -1.55
N THR A 14 -17.11 8.94 -0.27
CA THR A 14 -16.16 8.33 0.67
C THR A 14 -16.33 6.82 0.79
N GLY A 15 -17.58 6.34 0.87
CA GLY A 15 -17.91 4.93 0.93
C GLY A 15 -17.55 4.19 -0.35
N PHE A 16 -17.77 4.80 -1.52
CA PHE A 16 -17.32 4.23 -2.80
C PHE A 16 -15.80 4.08 -2.85
N ILE A 17 -15.05 5.13 -2.48
CA ILE A 17 -13.58 5.05 -2.40
C ILE A 17 -13.15 3.97 -1.40
N GLY A 18 -13.82 3.86 -0.25
CA GLY A 18 -13.55 2.82 0.74
C GLY A 18 -13.76 1.40 0.21
N ILE A 19 -14.80 1.17 -0.60
CA ILE A 19 -15.02 -0.12 -1.26
C ILE A 19 -13.87 -0.42 -2.23
N VAL A 20 -13.46 0.56 -3.04
CA VAL A 20 -12.34 0.39 -3.96
C VAL A 20 -11.05 0.07 -3.19
N VAL A 21 -10.78 0.75 -2.08
CA VAL A 21 -9.63 0.47 -1.18
C VAL A 21 -9.67 -0.98 -0.70
N ILE A 22 -10.83 -1.46 -0.22
CA ILE A 22 -10.98 -2.85 0.25
C ILE A 22 -10.69 -3.84 -0.88
N LEU A 23 -11.23 -3.62 -2.08
CA LEU A 23 -10.99 -4.50 -3.22
C LEU A 23 -9.50 -4.56 -3.60
N VAL A 24 -8.82 -3.41 -3.59
CA VAL A 24 -7.37 -3.36 -3.85
C VAL A 24 -6.57 -4.03 -2.74
N SER A 25 -6.96 -3.86 -1.46
CA SER A 25 -6.33 -4.59 -0.35
C SER A 25 -6.42 -6.11 -0.53
N LEU A 26 -7.58 -6.62 -0.95
CA LEU A 26 -7.75 -8.05 -1.22
C LEU A 26 -6.91 -8.51 -2.41
N ALA A 27 -6.79 -7.69 -3.46
CA ALA A 27 -5.92 -7.99 -4.60
C ALA A 27 -4.44 -8.09 -4.16
N LEU A 28 -3.96 -7.17 -3.31
CA LEU A 28 -2.59 -7.19 -2.81
C LEU A 28 -2.25 -8.47 -2.03
N LEU A 29 -3.19 -9.02 -1.26
CA LEU A 29 -3.03 -10.30 -0.56
C LEU A 29 -2.85 -11.50 -1.52
N GLY A 30 -3.33 -11.38 -2.76
CA GLY A 30 -3.19 -12.40 -3.79
C GLY A 30 -1.97 -12.22 -4.69
N ILE A 31 -1.50 -10.98 -4.88
CA ILE A 31 -0.39 -10.66 -5.79
C ILE A 31 0.96 -10.91 -5.12
N PHE A 32 1.13 -10.48 -3.87
CA PHE A 32 2.41 -10.66 -3.19
C PHE A 32 2.65 -12.13 -2.85
N PRO A 33 3.87 -12.64 -3.07
CA PRO A 33 4.21 -14.01 -2.73
C PRO A 33 4.12 -14.20 -1.21
N LYS A 34 3.53 -15.34 -0.82
CA LYS A 34 3.33 -15.71 0.59
C LYS A 34 4.58 -16.32 1.21
N GLU A 35 5.43 -16.90 0.37
CA GLU A 35 6.64 -17.61 0.76
C GLU A 35 7.82 -17.11 -0.07
N ALA A 36 9.01 -17.26 0.48
CA ALA A 36 10.27 -16.96 -0.16
C ALA A 36 11.23 -18.14 0.10
N PRO A 37 12.13 -18.46 -0.86
CA PRO A 37 13.15 -19.50 -0.70
C PRO A 37 13.90 -19.47 0.62
N LYS A 38 14.28 -18.29 1.11
CA LYS A 38 14.88 -18.11 2.44
C LYS A 38 14.38 -16.82 3.08
N MET A 39 13.65 -16.97 4.18
CA MET A 39 13.19 -15.84 4.99
C MET A 39 14.24 -15.47 6.05
N PRO A 40 14.60 -14.19 6.20
CA PRO A 40 15.44 -13.75 7.31
C PRO A 40 14.74 -14.00 8.65
N GLU A 41 15.52 -14.28 9.70
CA GLU A 41 14.95 -14.54 11.03
C GLU A 41 14.14 -13.35 11.55
N GLY A 42 12.96 -13.64 12.11
CA GLY A 42 12.04 -12.63 12.64
C GLY A 42 11.08 -12.01 11.62
N PHE A 43 11.16 -12.40 10.34
CA PHE A 43 10.22 -11.95 9.31
C PHE A 43 9.18 -13.02 8.98
N ASN A 44 7.91 -12.60 8.94
CA ASN A 44 6.77 -13.47 8.66
C ASN A 44 6.24 -13.34 7.23
N THR A 45 6.63 -12.28 6.49
CA THR A 45 6.17 -12.06 5.11
C THR A 45 7.33 -11.64 4.21
N PRO A 46 7.42 -12.19 2.99
CA PRO A 46 8.48 -11.83 2.03
C PRO A 46 8.52 -10.33 1.72
N ILE A 47 7.35 -9.68 1.64
CA ILE A 47 7.27 -8.23 1.38
C ILE A 47 7.96 -7.42 2.48
N LEU A 48 7.75 -7.77 3.74
CA LEU A 48 8.38 -7.08 4.86
C LEU A 48 9.87 -7.43 4.91
N ALA A 49 10.26 -8.69 4.67
CA ALA A 49 11.67 -9.06 4.59
C ALA A 49 12.40 -8.25 3.52
N PHE A 50 11.78 -8.07 2.36
CA PHE A 50 12.32 -7.29 1.25
C PHE A 50 12.51 -5.80 1.60
N GLU A 51 11.68 -5.21 2.45
CA GLU A 51 11.86 -3.82 2.87
C GLU A 51 13.11 -3.60 3.74
N PHE A 52 13.68 -4.68 4.28
CA PHE A 52 14.82 -4.62 5.22
C PHE A 52 16.10 -5.24 4.67
N VAL A 53 16.10 -5.81 3.45
CA VAL A 53 17.34 -6.30 2.83
C VAL A 53 18.28 -5.12 2.50
N LYS A 54 19.57 -5.33 2.74
CA LYS A 54 20.62 -4.31 2.61
C LYS A 54 21.73 -4.73 1.66
N THR A 55 21.87 -6.03 1.39
CA THR A 55 22.95 -6.59 0.57
C THR A 55 22.42 -7.41 -0.60
N ASN A 56 23.22 -7.50 -1.68
CA ASN A 56 22.86 -8.33 -2.84
C ASN A 56 22.73 -9.82 -2.48
N GLN A 57 23.46 -10.29 -1.46
CA GLN A 57 23.35 -11.67 -1.00
C GLN A 57 22.01 -11.92 -0.31
N GLU A 58 21.54 -10.99 0.52
CA GLU A 58 20.22 -11.11 1.16
C GLU A 58 19.08 -11.07 0.12
N VAL A 59 19.24 -10.30 -0.96
CA VAL A 59 18.32 -10.31 -2.10
C VAL A 59 18.32 -11.70 -2.76
N LEU A 60 19.48 -12.28 -3.05
CA LEU A 60 19.57 -13.62 -3.63
C LEU A 60 19.02 -14.70 -2.71
N ASP A 61 19.24 -14.57 -1.41
CA ASP A 61 18.68 -15.48 -0.41
C ASP A 61 17.15 -15.40 -0.42
N LEU A 62 16.58 -14.19 -0.49
CA LEU A 62 15.14 -13.99 -0.51
C LEU A 62 14.48 -14.46 -1.81
N PHE A 63 15.11 -14.24 -2.97
CA PHE A 63 14.54 -14.57 -4.28
C PHE A 63 14.96 -15.95 -4.82
N GLY A 64 15.98 -16.57 -4.22
CA GLY A 64 16.52 -17.84 -4.64
C GLY A 64 17.54 -17.75 -5.79
N THR A 65 18.30 -18.84 -5.94
CA THR A 65 19.30 -19.00 -7.00
C THR A 65 18.71 -19.58 -8.28
N ASP A 66 17.59 -20.32 -8.17
CA ASP A 66 16.82 -20.85 -9.31
C ASP A 66 16.26 -19.70 -10.17
N ALA A 67 16.55 -19.74 -11.47
CA ALA A 67 16.22 -18.66 -12.38
C ALA A 67 14.71 -18.56 -12.68
N GLU A 68 14.00 -19.69 -12.75
CA GLU A 68 12.57 -19.70 -13.05
C GLU A 68 11.77 -19.22 -11.85
N VAL A 69 12.09 -19.74 -10.66
CA VAL A 69 11.47 -19.32 -9.39
C VAL A 69 11.76 -17.84 -9.11
N ARG A 70 13.00 -17.39 -9.34
CA ARG A 70 13.37 -15.99 -9.17
C ARG A 70 12.59 -15.09 -10.12
N ALA A 71 12.47 -15.45 -11.39
CA ALA A 71 11.74 -14.64 -12.37
C ALA A 71 10.25 -14.48 -12.01
N GLU A 72 9.60 -15.55 -11.52
CA GLU A 72 8.22 -15.50 -11.05
C GLU A 72 8.06 -14.59 -9.83
N LEU A 73 8.91 -14.76 -8.81
CA LEU A 73 8.89 -13.93 -7.61
C LEU A 73 9.16 -12.47 -7.95
N VAL A 74 10.10 -12.19 -8.86
CA VAL A 74 10.43 -10.84 -9.29
C VAL A 74 9.22 -10.17 -9.93
N GLN A 75 8.53 -10.85 -10.85
CA GLN A 75 7.32 -10.34 -11.49
C GLN A 75 6.19 -10.08 -10.49
N ALA A 76 5.99 -10.98 -9.51
CA ALA A 76 5.00 -10.81 -8.46
C ALA A 76 5.30 -9.61 -7.56
N PHE A 77 6.56 -9.40 -7.19
CA PHE A 77 7.00 -8.24 -6.42
C PHE A 77 6.87 -6.94 -7.21
N ASP A 78 7.22 -6.92 -8.50
CA ASP A 78 7.07 -5.74 -9.36
C ASP A 78 5.60 -5.32 -9.47
N LEU A 79 4.73 -6.28 -9.80
CA LEU A 79 3.29 -6.04 -9.90
C LEU A 79 2.73 -5.60 -8.54
N GLY A 80 3.09 -6.30 -7.47
CA GLY A 80 2.67 -5.99 -6.11
C GLY A 80 3.06 -4.58 -5.69
N ASN A 81 4.31 -4.16 -5.96
CA ASN A 81 4.79 -2.81 -5.63
C ASN A 81 4.05 -1.73 -6.42
N TRP A 82 3.75 -1.96 -7.70
CA TRP A 82 2.96 -1.03 -8.51
C TRP A 82 1.53 -0.88 -7.98
N VAL A 83 0.88 -1.99 -7.67
CA VAL A 83 -0.49 -1.99 -7.13
C VAL A 83 -0.50 -1.37 -5.72
N ASP A 84 0.51 -1.63 -4.90
CA ASP A 84 0.64 -1.07 -3.54
C ASP A 84 0.86 0.45 -3.60
N PHE A 85 1.61 0.94 -4.59
CA PHE A 85 1.73 2.37 -4.82
C PHE A 85 0.36 3.01 -5.11
N VAL A 86 -0.44 2.42 -6.01
CA VAL A 86 -1.80 2.89 -6.30
C VAL A 86 -2.71 2.79 -5.07
N TYR A 87 -2.59 1.71 -4.30
CA TYR A 87 -3.31 1.52 -3.04
C TYR A 87 -3.03 2.65 -2.05
N MET A 88 -1.77 3.06 -1.88
CA MET A 88 -1.41 4.16 -0.98
C MET A 88 -2.06 5.48 -1.42
N LEU A 89 -2.12 5.75 -2.73
CA LEU A 89 -2.83 6.93 -3.24
C LEU A 89 -4.34 6.88 -2.90
N LEU A 90 -4.98 5.74 -3.14
CA LEU A 90 -6.41 5.54 -2.88
C LEU A 90 -6.73 5.62 -1.38
N TYR A 91 -5.90 5.01 -0.54
CA TYR A 91 -6.06 4.97 0.90
C TYR A 91 -5.91 6.37 1.52
N SER A 92 -4.89 7.13 1.11
CA SER A 92 -4.73 8.51 1.57
C SER A 92 -5.87 9.42 1.09
N ALA A 93 -6.35 9.25 -0.15
CA ALA A 93 -7.52 9.97 -0.64
C ALA A 93 -8.79 9.63 0.15
N PHE A 94 -8.97 8.36 0.51
CA PHE A 94 -10.05 7.91 1.39
C PHE A 94 -9.98 8.59 2.76
N LEU A 95 -8.85 8.52 3.45
CA LEU A 95 -8.67 9.12 4.78
C LEU A 95 -8.89 10.64 4.75
N PHE A 96 -8.30 11.32 3.77
CA PHE A 96 -8.47 12.76 3.60
C PHE A 96 -9.95 13.13 3.38
N ARG A 97 -10.65 12.38 2.52
CA ARG A 97 -12.06 12.65 2.23
C ARG A 97 -12.96 12.30 3.41
N PHE A 98 -12.68 11.21 4.11
CA PHE A 98 -13.39 10.78 5.30
C PHE A 98 -13.26 11.83 6.40
N ALA A 99 -12.04 12.22 6.74
CA ALA A 99 -11.76 13.21 7.78
C ALA A 99 -12.38 14.58 7.43
N GLY A 100 -12.24 15.05 6.17
CA GLY A 100 -12.85 16.31 5.72
C GLY A 100 -14.38 16.28 5.75
N THR A 101 -15.00 15.13 5.46
CA THR A 101 -16.46 14.96 5.56
C THR A 101 -16.90 14.89 7.03
N ALA A 102 -16.11 14.23 7.89
CA ALA A 102 -16.35 14.13 9.33
C ALA A 102 -16.26 15.50 10.03
N VAL A 103 -15.31 16.37 9.65
CA VAL A 103 -15.27 17.77 10.12
C VAL A 103 -16.58 18.49 9.80
N LYS A 104 -17.02 18.41 8.54
CA LYS A 104 -18.24 19.09 8.07
C LYS A 104 -19.51 18.61 8.77
N GLN A 105 -19.54 17.35 9.18
CA GLN A 105 -20.67 16.73 9.87
C GLN A 105 -20.66 16.95 11.38
N SER A 106 -19.49 16.86 12.02
CA SER A 106 -19.37 16.89 13.48
C SER A 106 -19.05 18.27 14.08
N GLY A 107 -18.49 19.19 13.27
CA GLY A 107 -17.98 20.48 13.77
C GLY A 107 -16.72 20.39 14.63
N HIS A 108 -16.24 19.18 14.96
CA HIS A 108 -15.05 18.98 15.80
C HIS A 108 -13.77 19.19 14.98
N LYS A 109 -13.01 20.24 15.33
CA LYS A 109 -11.76 20.62 14.65
C LYS A 109 -10.65 19.56 14.75
N LEU A 110 -10.75 18.62 15.70
CA LEU A 110 -9.78 17.52 15.87
C LEU A 110 -9.63 16.66 14.60
N PHE A 111 -10.69 16.54 13.78
CA PHE A 111 -10.63 15.80 12.52
C PHE A 111 -9.77 16.48 11.44
N TYR A 112 -9.41 17.77 11.58
CA TYR A 112 -8.38 18.40 10.73
C TYR A 112 -7.00 17.82 10.99
N VAL A 113 -6.69 17.43 12.23
CA VAL A 113 -5.43 16.75 12.55
C VAL A 113 -5.35 15.41 11.81
N GLY A 114 -6.46 14.65 11.77
CA GLY A 114 -6.54 13.43 10.98
C GLY A 114 -6.32 13.66 9.48
N SER A 115 -6.87 14.76 8.93
CA SER A 115 -6.66 15.13 7.53
C SER A 115 -5.20 15.52 7.24
N LEU A 116 -4.56 16.25 8.16
CA LEU A 116 -3.16 16.64 8.06
C LEU A 116 -2.24 15.42 8.15
N LEU A 117 -2.48 14.53 9.12
CA LEU A 117 -1.72 13.29 9.29
C LEU A 117 -1.84 12.40 8.07
N ALA A 118 -3.02 12.29 7.46
CA ALA A 118 -3.20 11.54 6.21
C ALA A 118 -2.33 12.10 5.08
N GLY A 119 -2.20 13.43 4.98
CA GLY A 119 -1.30 14.09 4.04
C GLY A 119 0.19 13.83 4.33
N VAL A 120 0.59 13.84 5.60
CA VAL A 120 1.98 13.53 5.99
C VAL A 120 2.32 12.07 5.69
N ILE A 121 1.43 11.13 6.04
CA ILE A 121 1.59 9.70 5.76
C ILE A 121 1.70 9.49 4.25
N PHE A 122 0.84 10.13 3.46
CA PHE A 122 0.92 10.08 2.01
C PHE A 122 2.31 10.45 1.49
N LEU A 123 2.86 11.59 1.90
CA LEU A 123 4.16 12.05 1.43
C LEU A 123 5.30 11.11 1.87
N GLY A 124 5.30 10.67 3.13
CA GLY A 124 6.34 9.80 3.67
C GLY A 124 6.35 8.40 3.04
N VAL A 125 5.16 7.78 2.94
CA VAL A 125 5.03 6.41 2.45
C VAL A 125 5.31 6.32 0.95
N ASN A 126 4.80 7.26 0.15
CA ASN A 126 5.05 7.25 -1.30
C ASN A 126 6.54 7.41 -1.60
N ARG A 127 7.27 8.23 -0.82
CA ARG A 127 8.73 8.36 -0.98
C ARG A 127 9.45 7.04 -0.70
N ALA A 128 9.09 6.35 0.39
CA ALA A 128 9.69 5.06 0.74
C ALA A 128 9.42 4.00 -0.34
N LYS A 129 8.18 3.91 -0.83
CA LYS A 129 7.80 2.95 -1.87
C LYS A 129 8.46 3.25 -3.21
N PHE A 130 8.59 4.51 -3.57
CA PHE A 130 9.30 4.93 -4.78
C PHE A 130 10.78 4.55 -4.75
N SER A 131 11.46 4.76 -3.61
CA SER A 131 12.84 4.30 -3.43
C SER A 131 12.97 2.78 -3.60
N CYS A 132 11.99 2.02 -3.09
CA CYS A 132 11.94 0.57 -3.20
C CYS A 132 11.80 0.11 -4.67
N LEU A 133 10.90 0.74 -5.43
CA LEU A 133 10.75 0.52 -6.88
C LEU A 133 12.04 0.83 -7.65
N GLN A 134 12.73 1.92 -7.31
CA GLN A 134 14.00 2.27 -7.94
C GLN A 134 15.11 1.27 -7.61
N LEU A 135 15.20 0.85 -6.34
CA LEU A 135 16.16 -0.15 -5.90
C LEU A 135 15.94 -1.45 -6.68
N PHE A 136 14.70 -1.94 -6.72
CA PHE A 136 14.33 -3.15 -7.44
C PHE A 136 14.70 -3.09 -8.94
N ALA A 137 14.38 -2.00 -9.62
CA ALA A 137 14.74 -1.80 -11.04
C ALA A 137 16.26 -1.72 -11.31
N SER A 138 17.03 -1.31 -10.29
CA SER A 138 18.47 -1.11 -10.37
C SER A 138 19.30 -2.35 -10.04
N LEU A 139 18.72 -3.35 -9.37
CA LEU A 139 19.45 -4.55 -8.94
C LEU A 139 19.75 -5.47 -10.14
N PRO A 140 21.02 -5.58 -10.57
CA PRO A 140 21.37 -6.43 -11.71
C PRO A 140 21.25 -7.92 -11.40
N VAL A 141 21.23 -8.27 -10.12
CA VAL A 141 21.12 -9.65 -9.63
C VAL A 141 19.72 -10.25 -9.80
N LEU A 142 18.71 -9.39 -10.04
CA LEU A 142 17.33 -9.78 -10.32
C LEU A 142 17.03 -9.80 -11.83
N LYS A 143 18.02 -9.48 -12.68
CA LYS A 143 17.90 -9.50 -14.15
C LYS A 143 18.51 -10.76 -14.75
#